data_AF-A0A9D2N2G2-F1
#
_entry.id   AF-A0A9D2N2G2-F1
#
_cell.length_a   1.000
_cell.length_b   1.000
_cell.length_c   1.000
_cell.angle_alpha   90.00
_cell.angle_beta   90.00
_cell.angle_gamma   90.00
#
_symmetry.space_group_name_H-M   'P 1'
#
loop_
_entity.id
_entity.type
_entity.pdbx_description
1 polymer ?
#
loop_
_entity_poly.entity_id
_entity_poly.type
_entity_poly.pdbx_seq_one_letter_code
_entity_poly.pdbx_strand_id
1 'polypeptide(L)'
;MLDEFIMKQLEENDSRLEKLNSRLKTLFREEESCFHMIKTLQEKEDVGREFFSPRGSDDTTRKKVAEIKKQIEEIQLEQIQVGEQIEQAKKEEEKYQNMLVEARSKNAGSSDRFEKPENPGSSFQEELKAPESGTEQENEQKKELKIILERVEKCISLLGVDKGKCKHEMTNLKYYLKALISKNS
;
A
#
# COMPACT_ATOMS: atom_id res chain seq x y z
N MET A 1 28.13 12.12 18.70
CA MET A 1 28.08 13.09 17.57
C MET A 1 27.59 12.50 16.26
N LEU A 2 28.29 11.59 15.58
CA LEU A 2 27.80 11.05 14.28
C LEU A 2 26.57 10.15 14.43
N ASP A 3 26.57 9.23 15.39
CA ASP A 3 25.44 8.32 15.64
C ASP A 3 24.18 9.09 16.09
N GLU A 4 24.32 10.09 16.96
CA GLU A 4 23.21 10.96 17.39
C GLU A 4 22.62 11.75 16.22
N PHE A 5 23.47 12.23 15.29
CA PHE A 5 23.00 12.91 14.08
C PHE A 5 22.20 11.96 13.18
N ILE A 6 22.69 10.74 12.95
CA ILE A 6 22.00 9.74 12.12
C ILE A 6 20.67 9.33 12.75
N MET A 7 20.65 9.06 14.06
CA MET A 7 19.43 8.74 14.80
C MET A 7 18.39 9.87 14.69
N LYS A 8 18.82 11.13 14.83
CA LYS A 8 17.92 12.28 14.67
C LYS A 8 17.33 12.36 13.26
N GLN A 9 18.13 12.09 12.22
CA GLN A 9 17.64 12.09 10.83
C GLN A 9 16.64 10.95 10.58
N LEU A 10 16.86 9.78 11.19
CA LEU A 10 15.90 8.67 11.13
C LEU A 10 14.58 9.04 11.82
N GLU A 11 14.61 9.61 13.02
CA GLU A 11 13.41 10.06 13.74
C GLU A 11 12.62 11.14 12.97
N GLU A 12 13.33 12.12 12.40
CA GLU A 12 12.71 13.16 11.56
C GLU A 12 12.05 12.55 10.31
N ASN A 13 12.68 11.54 9.70
CA ASN A 13 12.16 10.87 8.53
C ASN A 13 10.97 9.96 8.85
N ASP A 14 10.98 9.27 9.98
CA ASP A 14 9.85 8.48 10.49
C ASP A 14 8.63 9.37 10.70
N SER A 15 8.81 10.52 11.35
CA SER A 15 7.74 11.51 11.53
C SER A 15 7.20 12.03 10.18
N ARG A 16 8.08 12.21 9.19
CA ARG A 16 7.68 12.60 7.83
C ARG A 16 6.89 11.49 7.14
N LEU A 17 7.32 10.24 7.24
CA LEU A 17 6.64 9.07 6.69
C LEU A 17 5.25 8.89 7.32
N GLU A 18 5.11 9.07 8.63
CA GLU A 18 3.81 9.03 9.30
C GLU A 18 2.86 10.11 8.75
N LYS A 19 3.35 11.35 8.60
CA LYS A 19 2.56 12.45 8.04
C LYS A 19 2.12 12.15 6.61
N LEU A 20 3.04 11.71 5.75
CA LEU A 20 2.72 11.38 4.35
C LEU A 20 1.71 10.23 4.26
N ASN A 21 1.88 9.17 5.05
CA ASN A 21 0.92 8.06 5.11
C ASN A 21 -0.45 8.51 5.62
N SER A 22 -0.49 9.42 6.60
CA SER A 22 -1.76 9.98 7.10
C SER A 22 -2.47 10.84 6.03
N ARG A 23 -1.71 11.62 5.24
CA ARG A 23 -2.24 12.39 4.12
C ARG A 23 -2.80 11.47 3.04
N LEU A 24 -2.04 10.43 2.67
CA LEU A 24 -2.47 9.44 1.69
C LEU A 24 -3.78 8.74 2.11
N LYS A 25 -3.89 8.32 3.38
CA LYS A 25 -5.14 7.76 3.93
C LYS A 25 -6.31 8.74 3.85
N THR A 26 -6.06 10.03 4.06
CA THR A 26 -7.09 11.07 3.97
C THR A 26 -7.54 11.27 2.53
N LEU A 27 -6.60 11.31 1.58
CA LEU A 27 -6.90 11.43 0.14
C LEU A 27 -7.76 10.26 -0.37
N PHE A 28 -7.51 9.03 0.08
CA PHE A 28 -8.37 7.89 -0.26
C PHE A 28 -9.82 8.06 0.25
N ARG A 29 -10.00 8.59 1.47
CA ARG A 29 -11.34 8.87 2.01
C ARG A 29 -12.05 10.00 1.26
N GLU A 30 -11.31 11.04 0.87
CA GLU A 30 -11.84 12.14 0.06
C GLU A 30 -12.31 11.62 -1.31
N GLU A 31 -11.52 10.76 -1.95
CA GLU A 31 -11.87 10.11 -3.23
C GLU A 31 -13.13 9.25 -3.12
N GLU A 32 -13.21 8.39 -2.09
CA GLU A 32 -14.40 7.58 -1.80
C GLU A 32 -15.64 8.44 -1.59
N SER A 33 -15.51 9.55 -0.85
CA SER A 33 -16.59 10.51 -0.63
C SER A 33 -17.08 11.14 -1.94
N CYS A 34 -16.17 11.51 -2.85
CA CYS A 34 -16.52 12.00 -4.18
C CYS A 34 -17.29 10.96 -4.99
N PHE A 35 -16.88 9.68 -4.96
CA PHE A 35 -17.62 8.60 -5.62
C PHE A 35 -19.03 8.43 -5.04
N HIS A 36 -19.18 8.49 -3.71
CA HIS A 36 -20.49 8.45 -3.07
C HIS A 36 -21.37 9.62 -3.51
N MET A 37 -20.82 10.83 -3.60
CA MET A 37 -21.57 12.00 -4.04
C MET A 37 -22.04 11.88 -5.49
N ILE A 38 -21.21 11.36 -6.40
CA ILE A 38 -21.62 11.06 -7.79
C ILE A 38 -22.79 10.08 -7.80
N LYS A 39 -22.70 9.00 -7.02
CA LYS A 39 -23.75 7.98 -6.94
C LYS A 39 -25.08 8.58 -6.46
N THR A 40 -25.06 9.39 -5.40
CA THR A 40 -26.27 10.06 -4.90
C THR A 40 -26.86 11.05 -5.90
N LEU A 41 -26.02 11.76 -6.66
CA LEU A 41 -26.49 12.66 -7.72
C LEU A 41 -27.15 11.90 -8.86
N GLN A 42 -26.61 10.74 -9.25
CA GLN A 42 -27.19 9.86 -10.26
C GLN A 42 -28.54 9.28 -9.79
N GLU A 43 -28.62 8.76 -8.57
CA GLU A 43 -29.87 8.25 -7.99
C GLU A 43 -30.96 9.34 -7.95
N LYS A 44 -30.60 10.59 -7.62
CA LYS A 44 -31.52 11.73 -7.65
C LYS A 44 -31.96 12.10 -9.06
N GLU A 45 -31.08 12.00 -10.05
CA GLU A 45 -31.42 12.22 -11.47
C GLU A 45 -32.40 11.15 -11.97
N ASP A 46 -32.15 9.88 -11.63
CA ASP A 46 -33.00 8.76 -12.02
C ASP A 46 -34.42 8.90 -11.44
N VAL A 47 -34.53 9.20 -10.14
CA VAL A 47 -35.82 9.52 -9.50
C VAL A 47 -36.48 10.74 -10.17
N GLY A 48 -35.71 11.80 -10.44
CA GLY A 48 -36.24 12.99 -11.12
C GLY A 48 -36.84 12.68 -12.50
N ARG A 49 -36.22 11.78 -13.27
CA ARG A 49 -36.72 11.31 -14.57
C ARG A 49 -37.96 10.43 -14.46
N GLU A 50 -38.09 9.63 -13.40
CA GLU A 50 -39.27 8.78 -13.18
C GLU A 50 -40.51 9.59 -12.79
N PHE A 51 -40.35 10.67 -12.03
CA PHE A 51 -41.47 11.48 -11.51
C PHE A 51 -41.77 12.76 -12.30
N PHE A 52 -40.81 13.31 -13.05
CA PHE A 52 -40.97 14.57 -13.80
C PHE A 52 -40.52 14.42 -15.27
N SER A 53 -41.09 15.23 -16.17
CA SER A 53 -40.80 15.15 -17.61
C SER A 53 -39.29 15.34 -17.89
N PRO A 54 -38.65 14.57 -18.79
CA PRO A 54 -37.18 14.46 -18.91
C PRO A 54 -36.42 15.73 -19.35
N ARG A 55 -37.11 16.85 -19.56
CA ARG A 55 -36.58 18.00 -20.33
C ARG A 55 -36.11 19.18 -19.48
N GLY A 56 -36.17 19.09 -18.14
CA GLY A 56 -35.97 20.28 -17.27
C GLY A 56 -34.74 20.31 -16.35
N SER A 57 -34.18 19.16 -15.93
CA SER A 57 -33.26 19.11 -14.77
C SER A 57 -31.86 18.53 -15.01
N ASP A 58 -31.54 18.14 -16.24
CA ASP A 58 -30.32 17.34 -16.54
C ASP A 58 -29.01 18.15 -16.48
N ASP A 59 -29.03 19.43 -16.85
CA ASP A 59 -27.79 20.19 -17.08
C ASP A 59 -27.04 20.54 -15.79
N THR A 60 -27.75 20.77 -14.69
CA THR A 60 -27.13 21.11 -13.40
C THR A 60 -26.48 19.90 -12.73
N THR A 61 -27.12 18.72 -12.82
CA THR A 61 -26.58 17.49 -12.22
C THR A 61 -25.37 17.00 -13.00
N ARG A 62 -25.43 17.05 -14.34
CA ARG A 62 -24.29 16.73 -15.21
C ARG A 62 -23.08 17.64 -14.95
N LYS A 63 -23.30 18.95 -14.77
CA LYS A 63 -22.22 19.89 -14.42
C LYS A 63 -21.60 19.55 -13.05
N LYS A 64 -22.41 19.27 -12.03
CA LYS A 64 -21.91 18.86 -10.70
C LYS A 64 -21.12 17.56 -10.77
N VAL A 65 -21.59 16.56 -11.51
CA VAL A 65 -20.87 15.30 -11.71
C VAL A 65 -19.54 15.53 -12.43
N ALA A 66 -19.50 16.39 -13.44
CA ALA A 66 -18.25 16.74 -14.13
C ALA A 66 -17.25 17.43 -13.21
N GLU A 67 -17.72 18.34 -12.35
CA GLU A 67 -16.89 19.02 -11.35
C GLU A 67 -16.31 18.05 -10.32
N ILE A 68 -17.14 17.14 -9.79
CA ILE A 68 -16.67 16.12 -8.83
C ILE A 68 -15.68 15.16 -9.49
N LYS A 69 -15.86 14.80 -10.77
CA LYS A 69 -14.87 14.00 -11.51
C LYS A 69 -13.53 14.71 -11.64
N LYS A 70 -13.53 16.01 -11.89
CA LYS A 70 -12.29 16.81 -11.89
C LYS A 70 -11.61 16.80 -10.53
N GLN A 71 -12.37 16.88 -9.45
CA GLN A 71 -11.83 16.76 -8.08
C GLN A 71 -11.20 15.38 -7.84
N ILE A 72 -11.82 14.30 -8.33
CA ILE A 72 -11.24 12.95 -8.25
C ILE A 72 -9.90 12.89 -8.98
N GLU A 73 -9.82 13.45 -10.20
CA GLU A 73 -8.56 13.51 -10.96
C GLU A 73 -7.47 14.28 -10.18
N GLU A 74 -7.82 15.41 -9.56
CA GLU A 74 -6.90 16.19 -8.72
C GLU A 74 -6.44 15.40 -7.48
N ILE A 75 -7.35 14.70 -6.80
CA ILE A 75 -7.03 13.82 -5.66
C ILE A 75 -6.10 12.69 -6.08
N GLN A 76 -6.35 12.05 -7.21
CA GLN A 76 -5.51 10.97 -7.74
C GLN A 76 -4.10 11.46 -8.10
N LEU A 77 -3.98 12.66 -8.68
CA LEU A 77 -2.68 13.28 -8.92
C LEU A 77 -1.95 13.54 -7.61
N GLU A 78 -2.63 14.03 -6.58
CA GLU A 78 -2.03 14.24 -5.26
C GLU A 78 -1.61 12.92 -4.60
N GLN A 79 -2.41 11.85 -4.72
CA GLN A 79 -2.05 10.52 -4.22
C GLN A 79 -0.75 10.00 -4.86
N ILE A 80 -0.56 10.19 -6.17
CA ILE A 80 0.67 9.82 -6.87
C ILE A 80 1.85 10.62 -6.32
N GLN A 81 1.72 11.94 -6.19
CA GLN A 81 2.79 12.81 -5.67
C GLN A 81 3.18 12.45 -4.22
N VAL A 82 2.20 12.19 -3.36
CA VAL A 82 2.44 11.73 -1.99
C VAL A 82 3.10 10.35 -1.98
N GLY A 83 2.68 9.45 -2.88
CA GLY A 83 3.31 8.14 -3.07
C GLY A 83 4.79 8.23 -3.44
N GLU A 84 5.14 9.12 -4.38
CA GLU A 84 6.53 9.38 -4.76
C GLU A 84 7.35 9.94 -3.58
N GLN A 85 6.78 10.86 -2.79
CA GLN A 85 7.43 11.39 -1.59
C GLN A 85 7.66 10.32 -0.52
N ILE A 86 6.72 9.37 -0.34
CA ILE A 86 6.90 8.22 0.56
C ILE A 86 8.05 7.34 0.06
N GLU A 87 8.12 7.05 -1.23
CA GLU A 87 9.20 6.23 -1.80
C GLU A 87 10.58 6.90 -1.62
N GLN A 88 10.66 8.22 -1.85
CA GLN A 88 11.88 8.99 -1.59
C GLN A 88 12.27 8.96 -0.11
N ALA A 89 11.30 9.14 0.79
CA ALA A 89 11.54 9.09 2.22
C ALA A 89 12.04 7.71 2.68
N LYS A 90 11.51 6.62 2.13
CA LYS A 90 12.02 5.26 2.40
C LYS A 90 13.46 5.06 1.93
N LYS A 91 13.82 5.59 0.75
CA LYS A 91 15.21 5.53 0.26
C LYS A 91 16.16 6.32 1.17
N GLU A 92 15.72 7.46 1.69
CA GLU A 92 16.51 8.22 2.68
C GLU A 92 16.65 7.47 4.00
N GLU A 93 15.59 6.79 4.45
CA GLU A 93 15.61 5.94 5.65
C GLU A 93 16.65 4.82 5.51
N GLU A 94 16.59 4.08 4.40
CA GLU A 94 17.53 3.00 4.09
C GLU A 94 18.97 3.52 4.05
N LYS A 95 19.19 4.70 3.44
CA LYS A 95 20.50 5.34 3.42
C LYS A 95 21.02 5.64 4.83
N TYR A 96 20.21 6.23 5.70
CA TYR A 96 20.63 6.55 7.07
C TYR A 96 20.81 5.29 7.92
N GLN A 97 19.97 4.26 7.74
CA GLN A 97 20.15 2.96 8.38
C GLN A 97 21.49 2.31 7.97
N ASN A 98 21.82 2.33 6.68
CA ASN A 98 23.12 1.83 6.20
C ASN A 98 24.30 2.62 6.79
N MET A 99 24.20 3.95 6.85
CA MET A 99 25.21 4.78 7.53
C MET A 99 25.36 4.44 9.02
N LEU A 100 24.27 4.13 9.71
CA LEU A 100 24.29 3.72 11.11
C LEU A 100 25.03 2.39 11.29
N VAL A 101 24.74 1.40 10.43
CA VAL A 101 25.41 0.09 10.43
C VAL A 101 26.90 0.25 10.14
N GLU A 102 27.28 1.10 9.18
CA GLU A 102 28.68 1.41 8.88
C GLU A 102 29.40 2.11 10.04
N ALA A 103 28.76 3.09 10.69
CA ALA A 103 29.34 3.79 11.82
C ALA A 103 29.59 2.84 13.01
N ARG A 104 28.63 1.96 13.29
CA ARG A 104 28.73 0.96 14.35
C ARG A 104 29.78 -0.12 14.06
N SER A 105 29.89 -0.58 12.81
CA SER A 105 30.91 -1.58 12.42
C SER A 105 32.34 -1.01 12.44
N LYS A 106 32.54 0.25 12.07
CA LYS A 106 33.85 0.94 12.18
C LYS A 106 34.27 1.16 13.65
N ASN A 107 33.30 1.41 14.54
CA ASN A 107 33.56 1.51 15.98
C ASN A 107 33.85 0.13 16.62
N ALA A 108 33.24 -0.96 16.13
CA ALA A 108 33.59 -2.31 16.57
C ALA A 108 34.97 -2.75 16.08
N GLY A 109 35.38 -2.36 14.87
CA GLY A 109 36.69 -2.68 14.29
C GLY A 109 37.89 -1.91 14.87
N SER A 110 37.66 -0.97 15.79
CA SER A 110 38.71 -0.19 16.47
C SER A 110 38.97 -0.62 17.92
N SER A 111 38.22 -1.61 18.45
CA SER A 111 38.39 -2.13 19.82
C SER A 111 39.07 -3.50 19.90
N ASP A 112 39.66 -4.01 18.82
CA ASP A 112 40.31 -5.33 18.82
C ASP A 112 41.71 -5.28 18.20
N ARG A 113 42.61 -4.55 18.88
CA ARG A 113 44.04 -4.79 18.82
C ARG A 113 44.52 -5.13 20.22
N PHE A 114 44.25 -6.33 20.71
CA PHE A 114 45.21 -7.07 21.54
C PHE A 114 44.84 -8.56 21.60
N GLU A 115 45.85 -9.37 21.31
CA GLU A 115 45.99 -10.82 21.55
C GLU A 115 45.19 -11.82 20.69
N LYS A 116 45.88 -12.20 19.61
CA LYS A 116 46.00 -13.57 19.10
C LYS A 116 45.99 -14.60 20.26
N PRO A 117 45.25 -15.70 20.12
CA PRO A 117 45.94 -16.97 20.12
C PRO A 117 45.58 -17.84 18.90
N GLU A 118 46.58 -18.57 18.44
CA GLU A 118 46.47 -19.64 17.45
C GLU A 118 45.78 -20.85 18.08
N ASN A 119 44.69 -21.35 17.50
CA ASN A 119 44.67 -22.68 16.89
C ASN A 119 43.34 -22.97 16.17
N PRO A 120 43.35 -23.78 15.08
CA PRO A 120 42.19 -24.10 14.26
C PRO A 120 41.51 -25.39 14.72
N GLY A 121 40.18 -25.48 14.58
CA GLY A 121 39.50 -26.77 14.63
C GLY A 121 38.05 -26.73 15.09
N SER A 122 37.19 -27.37 14.30
CA SER A 122 35.81 -27.78 14.60
C SER A 122 34.76 -26.68 14.41
N SER A 123 34.20 -26.51 13.21
CA SER A 123 33.00 -27.26 12.79
C SER A 123 31.90 -27.26 13.86
N PHE A 124 31.04 -26.25 13.84
CA PHE A 124 29.62 -26.42 14.07
C PHE A 124 28.88 -25.46 13.14
N GLN A 125 28.28 -26.04 12.10
CA GLN A 125 27.12 -25.43 11.45
C GLN A 125 26.02 -25.40 12.50
N GLU A 126 25.72 -24.23 13.04
CA GLU A 126 24.48 -24.03 13.77
C GLU A 126 23.47 -23.43 12.80
N GLU A 127 22.53 -24.29 12.43
CA GLU A 127 21.44 -24.04 11.51
C GLU A 127 20.70 -22.74 11.88
N LEU A 128 20.60 -21.84 10.90
CA LEU A 128 19.59 -20.79 10.88
C LEU A 128 18.20 -21.44 10.87
N LYS A 129 17.68 -21.79 12.05
CA LYS A 129 16.25 -21.97 12.25
C LYS A 129 15.60 -20.61 12.16
N ALA A 130 14.95 -20.38 11.02
CA ALA A 130 13.96 -19.34 10.84
C ALA A 130 12.98 -19.37 12.03
N PRO A 131 12.54 -18.21 12.56
CA PRO A 131 11.43 -18.19 13.50
C PRO A 131 10.13 -18.43 12.73
N GLU A 132 9.87 -19.68 12.36
CA GLU A 132 8.51 -20.12 12.03
C GLU A 132 7.71 -20.24 13.33
N SER A 133 7.31 -19.08 13.85
CA SER A 133 6.22 -18.99 14.81
C SER A 133 5.25 -17.90 14.34
N GLY A 134 4.83 -18.02 13.08
CA GLY A 134 3.57 -17.42 12.67
C GLY A 134 2.45 -18.27 13.26
N THR A 135 1.51 -17.62 13.95
CA THR A 135 0.29 -18.30 14.42
C THR A 135 -0.38 -19.03 13.25
N GLU A 136 -1.06 -20.17 13.48
CA GLU A 136 -1.76 -20.92 12.42
C GLU A 136 -2.65 -20.00 11.56
N GLN A 137 -3.21 -18.97 12.20
CA GLN A 137 -4.02 -17.91 11.59
C GLN A 137 -3.23 -17.00 10.64
N GLU A 138 -2.00 -16.60 10.96
CA GLU A 138 -1.15 -15.81 10.05
C GLU A 138 -0.70 -16.63 8.83
N ASN A 139 -0.46 -17.93 9.02
CA ASN A 139 -0.11 -18.84 7.92
C ASN A 139 -1.31 -19.09 6.99
N GLU A 140 -2.53 -19.10 7.52
CA GLU A 140 -3.77 -19.21 6.74
C GLU A 140 -4.05 -17.91 5.95
N GLN A 141 -3.90 -16.75 6.59
CA GLN A 141 -4.01 -15.44 5.91
C GLN A 141 -2.98 -15.26 4.79
N LYS A 142 -1.72 -15.70 5.00
CA LYS A 142 -0.69 -15.67 3.95
C LYS A 142 -1.04 -16.58 2.76
N LYS A 143 -1.65 -17.74 3.01
CA LYS A 143 -2.12 -18.63 1.94
C LYS A 143 -3.27 -18.00 1.15
N GLU A 144 -4.22 -17.36 1.82
CA GLU A 144 -5.34 -16.66 1.18
C GLU A 144 -4.87 -15.49 0.31
N LEU A 145 -3.94 -14.67 0.82
CA LEU A 145 -3.33 -13.56 0.07
C LEU A 145 -2.60 -14.06 -1.18
N LYS A 146 -1.90 -15.18 -1.10
CA LYS A 146 -1.23 -15.79 -2.27
C LYS A 146 -2.22 -16.20 -3.36
N ILE A 147 -3.35 -16.80 -2.98
CA ILE A 147 -4.42 -17.19 -3.93
C ILE A 147 -5.05 -15.96 -4.60
N ILE A 148 -5.22 -14.87 -3.85
CA ILE A 148 -5.74 -13.61 -4.39
C ILE A 148 -4.77 -13.04 -5.43
N LEU A 149 -3.48 -13.00 -5.13
CA LEU A 149 -2.44 -12.50 -6.04
C LEU A 149 -2.41 -13.29 -7.35
N GLU A 150 -2.40 -14.62 -7.30
CA GLU A 150 -2.41 -15.48 -8.50
C GLU A 150 -3.64 -15.22 -9.39
N ARG A 151 -4.80 -14.96 -8.79
CA ARG A 151 -6.03 -14.62 -9.54
C ARG A 151 -5.99 -13.22 -10.14
N VAL A 152 -5.36 -12.26 -9.47
CA VAL A 152 -5.16 -10.90 -10.01
C VAL A 152 -4.21 -10.94 -11.20
N GLU A 153 -3.09 -11.65 -11.10
CA GLU A 153 -2.15 -11.85 -12.22
C GLU A 153 -2.82 -12.53 -13.42
N LYS A 154 -3.68 -13.53 -13.16
CA LYS A 154 -4.50 -14.16 -14.20
C LYS A 154 -5.49 -13.18 -14.85
N CYS A 155 -6.10 -12.27 -14.09
CA CYS A 155 -6.93 -11.21 -14.68
C CYS A 155 -6.10 -10.25 -15.54
N ILE A 156 -4.93 -9.85 -15.07
CA ILE A 156 -4.02 -8.94 -15.79
C ILE A 156 -3.58 -9.56 -17.13
N SER A 157 -3.19 -10.83 -17.13
CA SER A 157 -2.83 -11.52 -18.37
C SER A 157 -4.00 -11.68 -19.36
N LEU A 158 -5.24 -11.73 -18.87
CA LEU A 158 -6.44 -11.82 -19.71
C LEU A 158 -6.93 -10.46 -20.24
N LEU A 159 -6.57 -9.33 -19.63
CA LEU A 159 -6.99 -7.98 -20.06
C LEU A 159 -6.64 -7.67 -21.52
N GLY A 160 -5.51 -8.18 -22.00
CA GLY A 160 -5.02 -7.98 -23.36
C GLY A 160 -5.42 -9.06 -24.38
N VAL A 161 -5.96 -10.20 -23.92
CA VAL A 161 -6.18 -11.40 -24.76
C VAL A 161 -7.66 -11.73 -24.93
N ASP A 162 -8.43 -11.72 -23.83
CA ASP A 162 -9.83 -12.12 -23.84
C ASP A 162 -10.60 -11.38 -22.73
N LYS A 163 -11.20 -10.25 -23.11
CA LYS A 163 -11.99 -9.39 -22.21
C LYS A 163 -13.17 -10.13 -21.57
N GLY A 164 -13.73 -11.14 -22.24
CA GLY A 164 -14.84 -11.95 -21.72
C GLY A 164 -14.39 -12.84 -20.56
N LYS A 165 -13.28 -13.54 -20.74
CA LYS A 165 -12.66 -14.35 -19.67
C LYS A 165 -12.13 -13.49 -18.53
N CYS A 166 -11.53 -12.34 -18.82
CA CYS A 166 -11.11 -11.39 -17.79
C CYS A 166 -12.29 -10.94 -16.92
N LYS A 167 -13.41 -10.57 -17.54
CA LYS A 167 -14.62 -10.15 -16.81
C LYS A 167 -15.20 -11.28 -15.95
N HIS A 168 -15.17 -12.51 -16.45
CA HIS A 168 -15.60 -13.69 -15.70
C HIS A 168 -14.68 -13.95 -14.49
N GLU A 169 -13.36 -13.90 -14.69
CA GLU A 169 -12.39 -14.13 -13.62
C GLU A 169 -12.46 -13.04 -12.53
N MET A 170 -12.61 -11.77 -12.92
CA MET A 170 -12.84 -10.67 -11.98
C MET A 170 -14.12 -10.85 -11.17
N THR A 171 -15.18 -11.38 -11.79
CA THR A 171 -16.43 -11.67 -11.10
C THR A 171 -16.24 -12.79 -10.07
N ASN A 172 -15.51 -13.84 -10.42
CA ASN A 172 -15.17 -14.93 -9.50
C ASN A 172 -14.28 -14.46 -8.34
N LEU A 173 -13.30 -13.59 -8.61
CA LEU A 173 -12.46 -12.98 -7.59
C LEU A 173 -13.30 -12.13 -6.63
N LYS A 174 -14.25 -11.34 -7.14
CA LYS A 174 -15.18 -10.55 -6.34
C LYS A 174 -16.02 -11.42 -5.40
N TYR A 175 -16.55 -12.56 -5.86
CA TYR A 175 -17.31 -13.48 -5.01
C TYR A 175 -16.43 -14.14 -3.94
N TYR A 176 -15.21 -14.53 -4.32
CA TYR A 176 -14.25 -15.11 -3.39
C TYR A 176 -13.86 -14.14 -2.27
N LEU A 177 -13.56 -12.88 -2.61
CA LEU A 177 -13.25 -11.84 -1.62
C LEU A 177 -14.43 -11.56 -0.68
N LYS A 178 -15.67 -11.53 -1.20
CA LYS A 178 -16.87 -11.41 -0.36
C LYS A 178 -17.02 -12.56 0.63
N ALA A 179 -16.72 -13.80 0.21
CA ALA A 179 -16.78 -14.97 1.07
C ALA A 179 -15.70 -14.93 2.17
N LEU A 180 -14.49 -14.47 1.84
CA LEU A 180 -13.40 -14.27 2.81
C LEU A 180 -13.74 -13.20 3.86
N ILE A 181 -14.26 -12.05 3.41
CA ILE A 181 -14.69 -10.99 4.33
C ILE A 181 -15.80 -11.50 5.27
N SER A 182 -16.75 -12.28 4.75
CA SER A 182 -17.85 -12.85 5.56
C SER A 182 -17.40 -13.93 6.54
N LYS A 183 -16.26 -14.59 6.31
CA LYS A 183 -15.68 -15.56 7.25
C LYS A 183 -14.89 -14.91 8.38
N ASN A 184 -14.37 -13.70 8.14
CA ASN A 184 -13.52 -12.96 9.07
C ASN A 184 -14.27 -11.81 9.79
N SER A 185 -15.59 -11.68 9.57
CA SER A 185 -16.50 -10.73 10.26
C SER A 185 -17.31 -11.45 11.32
#